data_AF-X1TAR2-F1
#
_entry.id   AF-X1TAR2-F1
#
_cell.length_a   1.000
_cell.length_b   1.000
_cell.length_c   1.000
_cell.angle_alpha   90.00
_cell.angle_beta   90.00
_cell.angle_gamma   90.00
#
_symmetry.space_group_name_H-M   'P 1'
#
loop_
_entity.id
_entity.type
_entity.pdbx_description
1 polymer ?
#
loop_
_entity_poly.entity_id
_entity_poly.type
_entity_poly.pdbx_seq_one_letter_code
_entity_poly.pdbx_strand_id
1 'polypeptide(L)'
;EAREALQAEADWEASFAKCLYRPFDIKHIYYSRLMLERPVYQIHRHMLAGENLGLLWTRPMSPNYQFSVLSTHLIADQCVVGNKSAGAGISYIGPLYLYPTEQEIASGLYQQEGRRPNLNPEFIKTCSQKLGVKFVEDSKGDLQETFGPEDIFNYAYAVFHSPTYRSRYAEFLKIDFPRLPLTSDKALFKELTEKGAELVSLHLMESQTLNTPITKYPVSSSNEVEKVTYDEKTHLVYINKEQYFEGVPPEVWEFRVGGYQVCQ
;
A
#
# COMPACT_ATOMS: atom_id res chain seq x y z
N GLU A 1 19.37 -16.49 -26.55
CA GLU A 1 19.68 -16.42 -25.11
C GLU A 1 18.44 -16.29 -24.20
N ALA A 2 17.87 -15.10 -23.94
CA ALA A 2 16.78 -14.98 -22.95
C ALA A 2 15.52 -15.81 -23.26
N ARG A 3 15.12 -15.91 -24.53
CA ARG A 3 13.98 -16.75 -24.95
C ARG A 3 14.26 -18.26 -24.78
N GLU A 4 15.49 -18.69 -25.06
CA GLU A 4 15.90 -20.09 -24.90
C GLU A 4 15.98 -20.45 -23.41
N ALA A 5 16.51 -19.53 -22.58
CA ALA A 5 16.53 -19.69 -21.13
C ALA A 5 15.12 -19.80 -20.54
N LEU A 6 14.17 -18.98 -21.02
CA LEU A 6 12.77 -19.04 -20.63
C LEU A 6 12.11 -20.36 -21.06
N GLN A 7 12.37 -20.82 -22.29
CA GLN A 7 11.86 -22.10 -22.79
C GLN A 7 12.41 -23.32 -22.02
N ALA A 8 13.61 -23.20 -21.45
CA ALA A 8 14.25 -24.23 -20.65
C ALA A 8 13.85 -24.18 -19.17
N GLU A 9 13.07 -23.19 -18.73
CA GLU A 9 12.65 -23.01 -17.34
C GLU A 9 11.60 -24.08 -16.96
N ALA A 10 12.04 -25.14 -16.28
CA ALA A 10 11.18 -26.28 -15.95
C ALA A 10 10.03 -25.92 -14.99
N ASP A 11 10.25 -24.95 -14.09
CA ASP A 11 9.27 -24.51 -13.08
C ASP A 11 8.79 -23.08 -13.36
N TRP A 12 8.51 -22.78 -14.63
CA TRP A 12 8.07 -21.46 -15.07
C TRP A 12 6.75 -21.03 -14.38
N GLU A 13 5.89 -21.96 -13.99
CA GLU A 13 4.63 -21.64 -13.30
C GLU A 13 4.85 -20.97 -11.94
N ALA A 14 5.93 -21.31 -11.23
CA ALA A 14 6.31 -20.67 -9.96
C ALA A 14 6.65 -19.19 -10.10
N SER A 15 6.90 -18.70 -11.32
CA SER A 15 7.12 -17.27 -11.59
C SER A 15 5.84 -16.45 -11.66
N PHE A 16 4.65 -17.05 -11.69
CA PHE A 16 3.40 -16.28 -11.63
C PHE A 16 3.16 -15.72 -10.23
N ALA A 17 2.90 -14.42 -10.17
CA ALA A 17 2.51 -13.73 -8.95
C ALA A 17 1.31 -12.82 -9.19
N LYS A 18 0.64 -12.42 -8.10
CA LYS A 18 -0.31 -11.31 -8.11
C LYS A 18 0.45 -10.00 -7.87
N CYS A 19 0.10 -8.98 -8.63
CA CYS A 19 0.67 -7.64 -8.54
C CYS A 19 -0.46 -6.63 -8.40
N LEU A 20 -0.30 -5.71 -7.46
CA LEU A 20 -1.17 -4.54 -7.38
C LEU A 20 -0.77 -3.58 -8.52
N TYR A 21 -1.54 -3.61 -9.60
CA TYR A 21 -1.23 -2.87 -10.81
C TYR A 21 -1.61 -1.40 -10.67
N ARG A 22 -2.83 -1.12 -10.20
CA ARG A 22 -3.36 0.22 -9.86
C ARG A 22 -4.08 0.14 -8.51
N PRO A 23 -4.55 1.24 -7.91
CA PRO A 23 -5.25 1.15 -6.64
C PRO A 23 -6.47 0.24 -6.81
N PHE A 24 -6.56 -0.81 -6.00
CA PHE A 24 -7.64 -1.82 -6.04
C PHE A 24 -7.73 -2.67 -7.32
N ASP A 25 -6.76 -2.57 -8.25
CA ASP A 25 -6.71 -3.40 -9.46
C ASP A 25 -5.54 -4.40 -9.39
N ILE A 26 -5.88 -5.65 -9.09
CA ILE A 26 -4.91 -6.75 -8.96
C ILE A 26 -4.84 -7.51 -10.28
N LYS A 27 -3.63 -7.61 -10.85
CA LYS A 27 -3.37 -8.37 -12.07
C LYS A 27 -2.41 -9.52 -11.78
N HIS A 28 -2.43 -10.53 -12.66
CA HIS A 28 -1.38 -11.54 -12.68
C HIS A 28 -0.17 -11.01 -13.44
N ILE A 29 1.04 -11.32 -12.96
CA ILE A 29 2.30 -11.00 -13.60
C ILE A 29 3.16 -12.26 -13.69
N TYR A 30 3.86 -12.41 -14.80
CA TYR A 30 4.96 -13.37 -14.90
C TYR A 30 6.24 -12.71 -14.39
N TYR A 31 6.56 -12.94 -13.12
CA TYR A 31 7.61 -12.25 -12.37
C TYR A 31 9.00 -12.91 -12.56
N SER A 32 9.46 -12.97 -13.81
CA SER A 32 10.79 -13.51 -14.13
C SER A 32 11.80 -12.41 -14.41
N ARG A 33 13.02 -12.55 -13.89
CA ARG A 33 14.15 -11.65 -14.19
C ARG A 33 14.59 -11.72 -15.66
N LEU A 34 14.18 -12.75 -16.39
CA LEU A 34 14.42 -12.87 -17.84
C LEU A 34 13.44 -12.01 -18.66
N MET A 35 12.27 -11.71 -18.11
CA MET A 35 11.21 -10.96 -18.79
C MET A 35 11.07 -9.52 -18.31
N LEU A 36 11.34 -9.27 -17.03
CA LEU A 36 11.20 -7.95 -16.43
C LEU A 36 12.47 -7.12 -16.61
N GLU A 37 12.33 -5.94 -17.20
CA GLU A 37 13.45 -4.98 -17.36
C GLU A 37 14.00 -4.53 -16.00
N ARG A 38 13.11 -4.25 -15.04
CA ARG A 38 13.46 -3.72 -13.71
C ARG A 38 12.57 -4.34 -12.63
N PRO A 39 12.84 -5.58 -12.21
CA PRO A 39 12.00 -6.26 -11.21
C PRO A 39 12.13 -5.64 -9.81
N VAL A 40 13.23 -4.93 -9.50
CA VAL A 40 13.52 -4.43 -8.13
C VAL A 40 13.49 -5.59 -7.11
N TYR A 41 13.99 -6.76 -7.54
CA TYR A 41 13.87 -8.03 -6.83
C TYR A 41 14.36 -7.95 -5.38
N GLN A 42 15.40 -7.17 -5.11
CA GLN A 42 15.95 -6.98 -3.77
C GLN A 42 14.91 -6.48 -2.76
N ILE A 43 13.86 -5.78 -3.22
CA ILE A 43 12.73 -5.33 -2.39
C ILE A 43 11.57 -6.33 -2.49
N HIS A 44 11.11 -6.63 -3.71
CA HIS A 44 9.94 -7.46 -3.95
C HIS A 44 10.05 -8.89 -3.43
N ARG A 45 11.27 -9.46 -3.32
CA ARG A 45 11.46 -10.78 -2.70
C ARG A 45 10.84 -10.87 -1.31
N HIS A 46 10.83 -9.77 -0.55
CA HIS A 46 10.29 -9.76 0.81
C HIS A 46 8.75 -9.70 0.82
N MET A 47 8.13 -9.23 -0.27
CA MET A 47 6.67 -9.29 -0.44
C MET A 47 6.22 -10.64 -1.01
N LEU A 48 7.12 -11.39 -1.66
CA LEU A 48 6.85 -12.70 -2.25
C LEU A 48 7.16 -13.87 -1.30
N ALA A 49 8.04 -13.67 -0.32
CA ALA A 49 8.50 -14.73 0.58
C ALA A 49 7.46 -15.18 1.63
N GLY A 50 6.41 -14.41 1.86
CA GLY A 50 5.39 -14.70 2.86
C GLY A 50 4.49 -13.49 3.13
N GLU A 51 3.67 -13.57 4.18
CA GLU A 51 2.79 -12.47 4.59
C GLU A 51 3.59 -11.23 4.97
N ASN A 52 3.32 -10.12 4.29
CA ASN A 52 4.02 -8.86 4.53
C ASN A 52 3.09 -7.69 4.22
N LEU A 53 3.41 -6.53 4.77
CA LEU A 53 2.71 -5.29 4.52
C LEU A 53 3.64 -4.30 3.85
N GLY A 54 3.24 -3.77 2.70
CA GLY A 54 4.00 -2.79 1.93
C GLY A 54 3.40 -1.40 2.08
N LEU A 55 4.23 -0.42 2.46
CA LEU A 55 3.85 0.98 2.39
C LEU A 55 4.20 1.51 1.00
N LEU A 56 3.18 1.89 0.23
CA LEU A 56 3.35 2.58 -1.03
C LEU A 56 3.29 4.08 -0.81
N TRP A 57 4.18 4.83 -1.44
CA TRP A 57 4.09 6.30 -1.49
C TRP A 57 4.55 6.87 -2.83
N THR A 58 4.07 8.06 -3.15
CA THR A 58 4.51 8.83 -4.31
C THR A 58 5.47 9.94 -3.91
N ARG A 59 6.28 10.36 -4.89
CA ARG A 59 6.94 11.67 -4.86
C ARG A 59 6.43 12.48 -6.07
N PRO A 60 5.43 13.36 -5.88
CA PRO A 60 4.85 14.12 -6.96
C PRO A 60 5.91 14.94 -7.71
N MET A 61 5.91 14.87 -9.04
CA MET A 61 6.83 15.63 -9.90
C MET A 61 6.19 16.87 -10.51
N SER A 62 4.89 17.08 -10.27
CA SER A 62 4.09 18.19 -10.78
C SER A 62 3.27 18.80 -9.64
N PRO A 63 3.06 20.13 -9.63
CA PRO A 63 2.23 20.80 -8.63
C PRO A 63 0.77 20.36 -8.65
N ASN A 64 0.31 19.74 -9.75
CA ASN A 64 -1.06 19.26 -9.88
C ASN A 64 -1.34 17.95 -9.12
N TYR A 65 -0.30 17.32 -8.56
CA TYR A 65 -0.42 16.08 -7.81
C TYR A 65 0.02 16.27 -6.37
N GLN A 66 -0.73 15.66 -5.47
CA GLN A 66 -0.43 15.64 -4.05
C GLN A 66 0.27 14.34 -3.68
N PHE A 67 1.01 14.40 -2.58
CA PHE A 67 1.58 13.22 -1.94
C PHE A 67 0.46 12.23 -1.58
N SER A 68 0.65 10.97 -1.91
CA SER A 68 -0.30 9.91 -1.64
C SER A 68 0.40 8.69 -1.11
N VAL A 69 -0.31 7.94 -0.26
CA VAL A 69 0.13 6.66 0.29
C VAL A 69 -0.96 5.61 0.12
N LEU A 70 -0.56 4.35 -0.02
CA LEU A 70 -1.44 3.18 -0.10
C LEU A 70 -0.78 1.99 0.60
N SER A 71 -1.56 1.05 1.13
CA SER A 71 -1.06 -0.21 1.71
C SER A 71 -1.29 -1.37 0.74
N THR A 72 -0.47 -2.41 0.82
CA THR A 72 -0.66 -3.63 0.01
C THR A 72 0.00 -4.84 0.67
N HIS A 73 -0.56 -6.04 0.43
CA HIS A 73 0.10 -7.31 0.71
C HIS A 73 0.90 -7.85 -0.47
N LEU A 74 0.81 -7.21 -1.62
CA LEU A 74 1.37 -7.69 -2.88
C LEU A 74 2.61 -6.88 -3.30
N ILE A 75 3.41 -7.45 -4.20
CA ILE A 75 4.28 -6.63 -5.06
C ILE A 75 3.42 -5.64 -5.86
N ALA A 76 4.03 -4.53 -6.28
CA ALA A 76 3.29 -3.46 -6.92
C ALA A 76 3.98 -2.97 -8.19
N ASP A 77 3.17 -2.54 -9.16
CA ASP A 77 3.66 -1.87 -10.35
C ASP A 77 4.21 -0.48 -9.98
N GLN A 78 5.23 -0.01 -10.69
CA GLN A 78 5.81 1.31 -10.43
C GLN A 78 4.79 2.45 -10.59
N CYS A 79 3.68 2.25 -11.31
CA CYS A 79 2.61 3.23 -11.48
C CYS A 79 1.36 2.92 -10.65
N VAL A 80 1.46 2.13 -9.58
CA VAL A 80 0.30 1.76 -8.75
C VAL A 80 -0.41 2.97 -8.14
N VAL A 81 0.31 3.90 -7.53
CA VAL A 81 -0.25 5.14 -6.98
C VAL A 81 0.20 6.34 -7.84
N GLY A 82 1.41 6.28 -8.39
CA GLY A 82 1.97 7.31 -9.26
C GLY A 82 1.55 7.14 -10.72
N ASN A 83 0.78 8.09 -11.28
CA ASN A 83 0.62 8.21 -12.72
C ASN A 83 1.78 9.00 -13.34
N LYS A 84 2.80 8.29 -13.83
CA LYS A 84 4.03 8.88 -14.40
C LYS A 84 3.74 9.85 -15.55
N SER A 85 2.87 9.46 -16.47
CA SER A 85 2.53 10.26 -17.66
C SER A 85 1.76 11.54 -17.31
N ALA A 86 1.06 11.53 -16.17
CA ALA A 86 0.31 12.69 -15.72
C ALA A 86 1.11 13.59 -14.75
N GLY A 87 2.30 13.15 -14.29
CA GLY A 87 3.19 13.94 -13.43
C GLY A 87 3.13 13.60 -11.93
N ALA A 88 2.42 12.54 -11.54
CA ALA A 88 2.31 12.11 -10.14
C ALA A 88 3.57 11.39 -9.61
N GLY A 89 4.58 11.17 -10.46
CA GLY A 89 5.79 10.42 -10.12
C GLY A 89 5.62 8.92 -10.28
N ILE A 90 6.63 8.17 -9.82
CA ILE A 90 6.55 6.72 -9.62
C ILE A 90 6.13 6.42 -8.18
N SER A 91 5.70 5.19 -7.97
CA SER A 91 5.39 4.63 -6.66
C SER A 91 6.64 3.95 -6.10
N TYR A 92 6.92 4.20 -4.83
CA TYR A 92 7.93 3.49 -4.06
C TYR A 92 7.22 2.52 -3.13
N ILE A 93 7.86 1.39 -2.82
CA ILE A 93 7.36 0.41 -1.85
C ILE A 93 8.40 0.16 -0.77
N GLY A 94 7.95 0.18 0.49
CA GLY A 94 8.72 -0.21 1.66
C GLY A 94 8.05 -1.40 2.34
N PRO A 95 8.60 -2.63 2.23
CA PRO A 95 8.14 -3.78 2.98
C PRO A 95 8.33 -3.54 4.49
N LEU A 96 7.33 -3.88 5.29
CA LEU A 96 7.37 -3.77 6.75
C LEU A 96 8.33 -4.79 7.35
N TYR A 97 8.40 -5.98 6.76
CA TYR A 97 9.29 -7.05 7.18
C TYR A 97 10.32 -7.41 6.11
N LEU A 98 11.49 -7.85 6.56
CA LEU A 98 12.54 -8.43 5.73
C LEU A 98 12.62 -9.93 6.01
N TYR A 99 12.58 -10.70 4.93
CA TYR A 99 12.76 -12.14 4.89
C TYR A 99 14.18 -12.51 4.46
N PRO A 100 14.93 -13.29 5.24
CA PRO A 100 16.26 -13.73 4.86
C PRO A 100 16.24 -14.76 3.73
N THR A 101 17.28 -14.77 2.90
CA THR A 101 17.59 -15.93 2.06
C THR A 101 18.34 -16.99 2.87
N GLU A 102 18.34 -18.23 2.38
CA GLU A 102 19.17 -19.30 2.93
C GLU A 102 20.66 -18.92 3.05
N GLN A 103 21.18 -18.17 2.07
CA GLN A 103 22.57 -17.67 2.08
C GLN A 103 22.80 -16.63 3.19
N GLU A 104 21.81 -15.76 3.43
CA GLU A 104 21.85 -14.75 4.50
C GLU A 104 21.77 -15.39 5.89
N ILE A 105 21.03 -16.50 6.03
CA ILE A 105 21.01 -17.31 7.26
C ILE A 105 22.35 -18.03 7.46
N ALA A 106 22.85 -18.71 6.42
CA ALA A 106 24.09 -19.48 6.49
C ALA A 106 25.34 -18.62 6.77
N SER A 107 25.32 -17.35 6.36
CA SER A 107 26.39 -16.39 6.65
C SER A 107 26.33 -15.78 8.05
N GLY A 108 25.29 -16.10 8.84
CA GLY A 108 25.07 -15.51 10.17
C GLY A 108 24.65 -14.04 10.15
N LEU A 109 24.32 -13.49 8.98
CA LEU A 109 23.78 -12.13 8.84
C LEU A 109 22.38 -12.00 9.46
N TYR A 110 21.65 -13.13 9.54
CA TYR A 110 20.37 -13.23 10.23
C TYR A 110 20.49 -14.24 11.36
N GLN A 111 20.04 -13.84 12.56
CA GLN A 111 20.25 -14.60 13.79
C GLN A 111 19.26 -15.77 13.95
N GLN A 112 18.13 -15.76 13.24
CA GLN A 112 17.07 -16.77 13.33
C GLN A 112 16.37 -16.97 11.98
N GLU A 113 15.70 -18.12 11.83
CA GLU A 113 14.72 -18.34 10.76
C GLU A 113 13.49 -17.46 10.98
N GLY A 114 12.92 -16.92 9.91
CA GLY A 114 11.74 -16.06 9.96
C GLY A 114 11.99 -14.60 9.54
N ARG A 115 10.94 -13.79 9.63
CA ARG A 115 10.96 -12.38 9.21
C ARG A 115 11.44 -11.48 10.35
N ARG A 116 12.03 -10.33 10.02
CA ARG A 116 12.36 -9.27 10.99
C ARG A 116 11.82 -7.91 10.54
N PRO A 117 11.62 -6.95 11.46
CA PRO A 117 11.19 -5.60 11.08
C PRO A 117 12.20 -4.91 10.16
N ASN A 118 11.68 -4.24 9.14
CA ASN A 118 12.42 -3.30 8.28
C ASN A 118 12.43 -1.89 8.89
N LEU A 119 12.77 -1.81 10.17
CA LEU A 119 12.77 -0.58 10.94
C LEU A 119 14.17 -0.33 11.49
N ASN A 120 14.62 0.92 11.45
CA ASN A 120 15.94 1.26 11.98
C ASN A 120 15.95 1.06 13.52
N PRO A 121 16.90 0.29 14.08
CA PRO A 121 16.98 0.06 15.53
C PRO A 121 17.06 1.34 16.38
N GLU A 122 17.77 2.37 15.92
CA GLU A 122 17.85 3.66 16.62
C GLU A 122 16.51 4.41 16.58
N PHE A 123 15.74 4.24 15.49
CA PHE A 123 14.38 4.78 15.40
C PHE A 123 13.44 4.09 16.38
N ILE A 124 13.50 2.75 16.47
CA ILE A 124 12.73 1.97 17.46
C ILE A 124 13.08 2.44 18.87
N LYS A 125 14.37 2.54 19.20
CA LYS A 125 14.84 3.02 20.50
C LYS A 125 14.32 4.42 20.82
N THR A 126 14.34 5.32 19.84
CA THR A 126 13.79 6.68 19.97
C THR A 126 12.29 6.64 20.26
N CYS A 127 11.52 5.80 19.57
CA CYS A 127 10.08 5.62 19.81
C CYS A 127 9.83 5.11 21.22
N SER A 128 10.52 4.04 21.64
CA SER A 128 10.41 3.46 22.97
C SER A 128 10.71 4.47 24.07
N GLN A 129 11.76 5.28 23.90
CA GLN A 129 12.14 6.34 24.85
C GLN A 129 11.09 7.46 24.92
N LYS A 130 10.58 7.91 23.77
CA LYS A 130 9.58 8.99 23.72
C LYS A 130 8.24 8.59 24.30
N LEU A 131 7.80 7.35 24.05
CA LEU A 131 6.49 6.85 24.45
C LEU A 131 6.51 6.22 25.85
N GLY A 132 7.68 5.78 26.33
CA GLY A 132 7.78 5.00 27.56
C GLY A 132 7.18 3.61 27.44
N VAL A 133 7.26 3.00 26.26
CA VAL A 133 6.63 1.72 25.89
C VAL A 133 7.70 0.80 25.29
N LYS A 134 7.60 -0.51 25.49
CA LYS A 134 8.56 -1.49 24.96
C LYS A 134 8.25 -1.88 23.52
N PHE A 135 9.27 -2.25 22.75
CA PHE A 135 9.08 -2.76 21.39
C PHE A 135 8.98 -4.28 21.39
N VAL A 136 8.03 -4.82 20.62
CA VAL A 136 7.98 -6.25 20.24
C VAL A 136 8.40 -6.40 18.78
N GLU A 137 9.12 -7.46 18.45
CA GLU A 137 9.79 -7.58 17.15
C GLU A 137 8.92 -8.12 16.03
N ASP A 138 7.77 -8.72 16.33
CA ASP A 138 6.85 -9.23 15.32
C ASP A 138 5.41 -8.93 15.73
N SER A 139 4.63 -8.47 14.75
CA SER A 139 3.22 -8.09 14.89
C SER A 139 2.96 -6.80 15.68
N LYS A 140 1.72 -6.62 16.16
CA LYS A 140 1.30 -5.46 16.96
C LYS A 140 1.56 -5.68 18.46
N GLY A 141 1.73 -4.59 19.20
CA GLY A 141 1.68 -4.57 20.65
C GLY A 141 0.26 -4.35 21.18
N ASP A 142 0.17 -4.07 22.48
CA ASP A 142 -1.09 -3.73 23.17
C ASP A 142 -1.37 -2.21 23.25
N LEU A 143 -0.44 -1.38 22.74
CA LEU A 143 -0.46 0.08 22.80
C LEU A 143 -0.51 0.66 24.22
N GLN A 144 -0.23 -0.16 25.23
CA GLN A 144 -0.11 0.21 26.64
C GLN A 144 1.32 -0.04 27.11
N GLU A 145 1.74 -1.29 27.20
CA GLU A 145 3.09 -1.67 27.64
C GLU A 145 4.02 -1.95 26.47
N THR A 146 3.43 -2.29 25.30
CA THR A 146 4.16 -2.65 24.09
C THR A 146 3.62 -1.98 22.82
N PHE A 147 4.51 -1.76 21.84
CA PHE A 147 4.18 -1.47 20.45
C PHE A 147 5.06 -2.32 19.53
N GLY A 148 4.58 -2.59 18.32
CA GLY A 148 5.32 -3.39 17.33
C GLY A 148 5.40 -2.74 15.94
N PRO A 149 5.96 -3.46 14.95
CA PRO A 149 6.10 -2.97 13.58
C PRO A 149 4.78 -2.51 12.95
N GLU A 150 3.70 -3.27 13.14
CA GLU A 150 2.38 -2.94 12.59
C GLU A 150 1.81 -1.65 13.21
N ASP A 151 2.09 -1.39 14.49
CA ASP A 151 1.67 -0.14 15.15
C ASP A 151 2.39 1.07 14.59
N ILE A 152 3.69 0.94 14.29
CA ILE A 152 4.47 1.99 13.61
C ILE A 152 3.94 2.19 12.19
N PHE A 153 3.65 1.11 11.46
CA PHE A 153 3.09 1.18 10.12
C PHE A 153 1.78 1.96 10.12
N ASN A 154 0.86 1.58 11.00
CA ASN A 154 -0.45 2.20 11.14
C ASN A 154 -0.33 3.67 11.59
N TYR A 155 0.53 3.97 12.57
CA TYR A 155 0.83 5.34 12.97
C TYR A 155 1.32 6.19 11.78
N ALA A 156 2.29 5.66 11.02
CA ALA A 156 2.81 6.34 9.84
C ALA A 156 1.71 6.57 8.80
N TYR A 157 0.84 5.57 8.60
CA TYR A 157 -0.27 5.63 7.68
C TYR A 157 -1.26 6.74 8.04
N ALA A 158 -1.64 6.86 9.31
CA ALA A 158 -2.51 7.93 9.80
C ALA A 158 -1.88 9.32 9.61
N VAL A 159 -0.61 9.46 9.98
CA VAL A 159 0.11 10.74 9.82
C VAL A 159 0.21 11.13 8.34
N PHE A 160 0.54 10.19 7.46
CA PHE A 160 0.67 10.42 6.03
C PHE A 160 -0.66 10.65 5.31
N HIS A 161 -1.79 10.30 5.91
CA HIS A 161 -3.13 10.68 5.47
C HIS A 161 -3.65 11.98 6.09
N SER A 162 -2.99 12.53 7.10
CA SER A 162 -3.40 13.80 7.73
C SER A 162 -3.33 14.97 6.73
N PRO A 163 -4.45 15.71 6.51
CA PRO A 163 -4.44 16.92 5.69
C PRO A 163 -3.44 17.96 6.21
N THR A 164 -3.35 18.13 7.53
CA THR A 164 -2.41 19.06 8.16
C THR A 164 -0.96 18.70 7.87
N TYR A 165 -0.60 17.41 7.91
CA TYR A 165 0.74 16.95 7.54
C TYR A 165 1.02 17.25 6.07
N ARG A 166 0.12 16.84 5.16
CA ARG A 166 0.29 16.99 3.72
C ARG A 166 0.42 18.46 3.32
N SER A 167 -0.40 19.34 3.87
CA SER A 167 -0.32 20.78 3.61
C SER A 167 0.94 21.42 4.19
N ARG A 168 1.32 21.08 5.43
CA ARG A 168 2.51 21.65 6.09
C ARG A 168 3.82 21.27 5.40
N TYR A 169 3.91 20.05 4.90
CA TYR A 169 5.14 19.51 4.29
C TYR A 169 5.08 19.40 2.77
N ALA A 170 4.08 20.02 2.11
CA ALA A 170 3.82 19.87 0.67
C ALA A 170 5.06 20.06 -0.22
N GLU A 171 5.87 21.09 0.04
CA GLU A 171 7.08 21.36 -0.74
C GLU A 171 8.19 20.32 -0.50
N PHE A 172 8.34 19.82 0.74
CA PHE A 172 9.32 18.77 1.03
C PHE A 172 8.92 17.43 0.43
N LEU A 173 7.63 17.11 0.43
CA LEU A 173 7.08 15.86 -0.12
C LEU A 173 7.22 15.77 -1.65
N LYS A 174 7.45 16.89 -2.34
CA LYS A 174 7.77 16.91 -3.79
C LYS A 174 9.24 16.60 -4.07
N ILE A 175 10.14 16.86 -3.12
CA ILE A 175 11.59 16.84 -3.33
C ILE A 175 12.22 15.57 -2.75
N ASP A 176 11.80 15.17 -1.55
CA ASP A 176 12.44 14.13 -0.74
C ASP A 176 11.41 13.10 -0.24
N PHE A 177 11.90 12.03 0.40
CA PHE A 177 11.05 11.03 1.03
C PHE A 177 10.26 11.61 2.22
N PRO A 178 9.04 11.09 2.49
CA PRO A 178 8.23 11.56 3.60
C PRO A 178 8.93 11.29 4.92
N ARG A 179 9.02 12.33 5.76
CA ARG A 179 9.58 12.21 7.12
C ARG A 179 8.44 12.02 8.11
N LEU A 180 8.53 10.99 8.93
CA LEU A 180 7.54 10.68 9.95
C LEU A 180 7.84 11.48 11.25
N PRO A 181 7.03 12.48 11.61
CA PRO A 181 7.11 13.12 12.91
C PRO A 181 6.74 12.11 14.00
N LEU A 182 7.45 12.14 15.12
CA LEU A 182 7.18 11.29 16.28
C LEU A 182 6.66 12.12 17.45
N THR A 183 5.45 11.79 17.90
CA THR A 183 4.89 12.32 19.15
C THR A 183 5.54 11.68 20.38
N SER A 184 5.61 12.42 21.49
CA SER A 184 5.90 11.88 22.83
C SER A 184 4.64 11.65 23.66
N ASP A 185 3.48 12.04 23.14
CA ASP A 185 2.19 11.77 23.76
C ASP A 185 1.73 10.35 23.38
N LYS A 186 1.73 9.46 24.38
CA LYS A 186 1.31 8.06 24.25
C LYS A 186 -0.16 7.91 23.87
N ALA A 187 -1.04 8.77 24.38
CA ALA A 187 -2.46 8.71 24.06
C ALA A 187 -2.69 9.11 22.60
N LEU A 188 -2.02 10.18 22.15
CA LEU A 188 -2.06 10.59 20.74
C LEU A 188 -1.45 9.53 19.81
N PHE A 189 -0.35 8.89 20.21
CA PHE A 189 0.24 7.79 19.44
C PHE A 189 -0.78 6.66 19.25
N LYS A 190 -1.39 6.19 20.35
CA LYS A 190 -2.41 5.15 20.32
C LYS A 190 -3.58 5.52 19.41
N GLU A 191 -4.14 6.73 19.56
CA GLU A 191 -5.28 7.17 18.74
C GLU A 191 -4.94 7.19 17.25
N LEU A 192 -3.76 7.72 16.89
CA LEU A 192 -3.31 7.75 15.49
C LEU A 192 -3.03 6.35 14.96
N THR A 193 -2.46 5.45 15.75
CA THR A 193 -2.27 4.05 15.38
C THR A 193 -3.61 3.36 15.12
N GLU A 194 -4.62 3.57 15.97
CA GLU A 194 -5.96 2.97 15.80
C GLU A 194 -6.64 3.47 14.52
N LYS A 195 -6.61 4.79 14.26
CA LYS A 195 -7.13 5.36 12.99
C LYS A 195 -6.36 4.86 11.77
N GLY A 196 -5.04 4.71 11.91
CA GLY A 196 -4.18 4.16 10.88
C GLY A 196 -4.55 2.72 10.53
N ALA A 197 -4.78 1.89 11.54
CA ALA A 197 -5.18 0.50 11.38
C ALA A 197 -6.54 0.39 10.67
N GLU A 198 -7.50 1.25 11.01
CA GLU A 198 -8.79 1.35 10.33
C GLU A 198 -8.60 1.67 8.84
N LEU A 199 -7.83 2.71 8.52
CA LEU A 199 -7.54 3.09 7.12
C LEU A 199 -6.80 2.00 6.35
N VAL A 200 -5.82 1.33 6.97
CA VAL A 200 -5.09 0.22 6.36
C VAL A 200 -6.03 -0.93 6.04
N SER A 201 -6.88 -1.33 7.00
CA SER A 201 -7.86 -2.41 6.82
C SER A 201 -8.88 -2.09 5.72
N LEU A 202 -9.34 -0.83 5.63
CA LEU A 202 -10.21 -0.35 4.55
C LEU A 202 -9.51 -0.45 3.19
N HIS A 203 -8.28 0.04 3.07
CA HIS A 203 -7.55 0.05 1.79
C HIS A 203 -7.00 -1.32 1.37
N LEU A 204 -6.88 -2.27 2.28
CA LEU A 204 -6.60 -3.68 1.97
C LEU A 204 -7.88 -4.47 1.60
N MET A 205 -9.05 -3.84 1.71
CA MET A 205 -10.36 -4.47 1.51
C MET A 205 -10.68 -5.57 2.55
N GLU A 206 -10.17 -5.43 3.77
CA GLU A 206 -10.28 -6.40 4.86
C GLU A 206 -11.24 -5.97 5.98
N SER A 207 -11.64 -4.70 5.99
CA SER A 207 -12.53 -4.18 7.02
C SER A 207 -13.92 -4.78 6.91
N GLN A 208 -14.46 -5.23 8.04
CA GLN A 208 -15.83 -5.75 8.13
C GLN A 208 -16.89 -4.70 7.78
N THR A 209 -16.56 -3.41 7.88
CA THR A 209 -17.47 -2.31 7.48
C THR A 209 -17.81 -2.34 6.00
N LEU A 210 -16.94 -2.93 5.15
CA LEU A 210 -17.16 -3.07 3.72
C LEU A 210 -18.29 -4.03 3.36
N ASN A 211 -18.72 -4.89 4.30
CA ASN A 211 -19.86 -5.78 4.11
C ASN A 211 -21.21 -5.05 4.12
N THR A 212 -21.25 -3.78 4.52
CA THR A 212 -22.45 -2.94 4.51
C THR A 212 -22.22 -1.71 3.63
N PRO A 213 -22.30 -1.86 2.30
CA PRO A 213 -22.08 -0.75 1.39
C PRO A 213 -23.19 0.31 1.52
N ILE A 214 -22.83 1.57 1.33
CA ILE A 214 -23.78 2.68 1.24
C ILE A 214 -24.57 2.67 -0.08
N THR A 215 -24.04 1.96 -1.09
CA THR A 215 -24.58 1.90 -2.45
C THR A 215 -25.50 0.70 -2.64
N LYS A 216 -26.39 0.81 -3.64
CA LYS A 216 -27.22 -0.32 -4.10
C LYS A 216 -26.89 -0.65 -5.54
N TYR A 217 -27.08 -1.91 -5.91
CA TYR A 217 -26.93 -2.38 -7.29
C TYR A 217 -28.21 -3.13 -7.71
N PRO A 218 -29.27 -2.40 -8.09
CA PRO A 218 -30.62 -2.97 -8.20
C PRO A 218 -30.86 -3.75 -9.50
N VAL A 219 -30.09 -3.49 -10.55
CA VAL A 219 -30.30 -4.10 -11.87
C VAL A 219 -29.36 -5.30 -12.07
N SER A 220 -29.93 -6.50 -11.97
CA SER A 220 -29.21 -7.75 -12.27
C SER A 220 -29.30 -8.07 -13.76
N SER A 221 -28.17 -8.04 -14.47
CA SER A 221 -28.01 -8.38 -15.88
C SER A 221 -26.60 -8.98 -16.11
N SER A 222 -25.96 -8.75 -17.25
CA SER A 222 -24.68 -9.38 -17.66
C SER A 222 -23.51 -9.12 -16.71
N ASN A 223 -23.52 -8.00 -15.98
CA ASN A 223 -22.40 -7.46 -15.22
C ASN A 223 -21.15 -7.18 -16.08
N GLU A 224 -21.32 -7.09 -17.40
CA GLU A 224 -20.25 -6.70 -18.30
C GLU A 224 -20.02 -5.18 -18.19
N VAL A 225 -18.77 -4.80 -17.96
CA VAL A 225 -18.36 -3.40 -17.89
C VAL A 225 -17.99 -2.94 -19.29
N GLU A 226 -18.82 -2.08 -19.88
CA GLU A 226 -18.58 -1.49 -21.22
C GLU A 226 -17.92 -0.11 -21.10
N LYS A 227 -18.58 0.78 -20.37
CA LYS A 227 -18.14 2.16 -20.18
C LYS A 227 -18.73 2.69 -18.88
N VAL A 228 -17.83 3.08 -17.97
CA VAL A 228 -18.23 3.70 -16.71
C VAL A 228 -18.62 5.16 -16.95
N THR A 229 -19.81 5.55 -16.49
CA THR A 229 -20.26 6.97 -16.52
C THR A 229 -21.02 7.34 -15.26
N TYR A 230 -20.75 8.54 -14.74
CA TYR A 230 -21.45 9.11 -13.60
C TYR A 230 -22.49 10.14 -14.04
N ASP A 231 -23.70 10.04 -13.51
CA ASP A 231 -24.75 11.05 -13.65
C ASP A 231 -24.81 11.91 -12.38
N GLU A 232 -24.31 13.14 -12.47
CA GLU A 232 -24.29 14.10 -11.37
C GLU A 232 -25.69 14.46 -10.83
N LYS A 233 -26.75 14.34 -11.63
CA LYS A 233 -28.11 14.70 -11.18
C LYS A 233 -28.74 13.60 -10.36
N THR A 234 -28.45 12.35 -10.69
CA THR A 234 -29.06 11.17 -10.07
C THR A 234 -28.11 10.44 -9.14
N HIS A 235 -26.82 10.80 -9.13
CA HIS A 235 -25.75 10.15 -8.37
C HIS A 235 -25.62 8.65 -8.68
N LEU A 236 -25.84 8.31 -9.96
CA LEU A 236 -25.75 6.95 -10.47
C LEU A 236 -24.41 6.74 -11.19
N VAL A 237 -23.74 5.63 -10.89
CA VAL A 237 -22.56 5.18 -11.65
C VAL A 237 -22.99 4.00 -12.52
N TYR A 238 -23.10 4.23 -13.82
CA TYR A 238 -23.39 3.20 -14.81
C TYR A 238 -22.12 2.43 -15.16
N ILE A 239 -22.22 1.10 -15.28
CA ILE A 239 -21.14 0.25 -15.82
C ILE A 239 -21.38 -0.13 -17.30
N ASN A 240 -22.64 -0.06 -17.72
CA ASN A 240 -23.14 -0.24 -19.08
C ASN A 240 -24.48 0.51 -19.22
N LYS A 241 -25.21 0.31 -20.32
CA LYS A 241 -26.48 1.04 -20.58
C LYS A 241 -27.63 0.69 -19.64
N GLU A 242 -27.56 -0.46 -18.96
CA GLU A 242 -28.66 -1.02 -18.17
C GLU A 242 -28.36 -1.02 -16.67
N GLN A 243 -27.11 -1.24 -16.28
CA GLN A 243 -26.71 -1.52 -14.92
C GLN A 243 -25.93 -0.36 -14.29
N TYR A 244 -26.27 -0.04 -13.05
CA TYR A 244 -25.72 1.08 -12.32
C TYR A 244 -25.70 0.86 -10.81
N PHE A 245 -24.79 1.56 -10.15
CA PHE A 245 -24.78 1.73 -8.70
C PHE A 245 -25.56 2.99 -8.31
N GLU A 246 -26.44 2.87 -7.32
CA GLU A 246 -27.19 3.97 -6.72
C GLU A 246 -26.50 4.51 -5.47
N GLY A 247 -26.70 5.79 -5.20
CA GLY A 247 -26.27 6.42 -3.95
C GLY A 247 -24.77 6.62 -3.88
N VAL A 248 -24.14 6.99 -5.00
CA VAL A 248 -22.71 7.33 -5.07
C VAL A 248 -22.54 8.85 -4.94
N PRO A 249 -22.14 9.38 -3.78
CA PRO A 249 -21.95 10.82 -3.60
C PRO A 249 -20.85 11.37 -4.53
N PRO A 250 -20.94 12.65 -4.95
CA PRO A 250 -19.92 13.26 -5.80
C PRO A 250 -18.50 13.16 -5.22
N GLU A 251 -18.35 13.29 -3.90
CA GLU A 251 -17.07 13.17 -3.22
C GLU A 251 -16.46 11.76 -3.27
N VAL A 252 -17.30 10.72 -3.36
CA VAL A 252 -16.85 9.33 -3.55
C VAL A 252 -16.45 9.11 -5.01
N TRP A 253 -17.26 9.61 -5.95
CA TRP A 253 -16.94 9.55 -7.38
C TRP A 253 -15.60 10.24 -7.68
N GLU A 254 -15.37 11.44 -7.14
CA GLU A 254 -14.16 12.24 -7.34
C GLU A 254 -12.98 11.80 -6.45
N PHE A 255 -13.16 10.78 -5.60
CA PHE A 255 -12.10 10.34 -4.71
C PHE A 255 -10.91 9.79 -5.49
N ARG A 256 -9.70 10.20 -5.08
CA ARG A 256 -8.45 9.84 -5.74
C ARG A 256 -7.48 9.18 -4.79
N VAL A 257 -6.82 8.15 -5.29
CA VAL A 257 -5.62 7.58 -4.69
C VAL A 257 -4.46 7.84 -5.65
N GLY A 258 -3.56 8.74 -5.23
CA GLY A 258 -2.49 9.22 -6.08
C GLY A 258 -2.99 9.84 -7.37
N GLY A 259 -2.56 9.27 -8.50
CA GLY A 259 -2.91 9.75 -9.84
C GLY A 259 -4.24 9.27 -10.39
N TYR A 260 -5.01 8.47 -9.65
CA TYR A 260 -6.17 7.74 -10.17
C TYR A 260 -7.44 8.10 -9.42
N GLN A 261 -8.52 8.32 -10.17
CA GLN A 261 -9.88 8.39 -9.65
C GLN A 261 -10.40 6.96 -9.55
N VAL A 262 -10.65 6.48 -8.33
CA VAL A 262 -10.74 5.03 -8.08
C VAL A 262 -12.05 4.39 -8.54
N CYS A 263 -13.10 5.20 -8.71
CA CYS A 263 -14.40 4.73 -9.22
C CYS A 263 -14.52 4.77 -10.75
N GLN A 264 -13.53 5.37 -11.45
CA GLN A 264 -13.53 5.54 -12.91
C GLN A 264 -12.80 4.38 -13.60
#